data_AF-A0A5C7B1N4-F1
#
_entry.id   AF-A0A5C7B1N4-F1
#
_cell.length_a   1.000
_cell.length_b   1.000
_cell.length_c   1.000
_cell.angle_alpha   90.00
_cell.angle_beta   90.00
_cell.angle_gamma   90.00
#
_symmetry.space_group_name_H-M   'P 1'
#
loop_
_entity.id
_entity.type
_entity.pdbx_description
1 polymer ?
#
loop_
_entity_poly.entity_id
_entity_poly.type
_entity_poly.pdbx_seq_one_letter_code
_entity_poly.pdbx_strand_id
1 'polypeptide(L)'
;MTKALQLEYLLYILRVSKQILYFMPITSHDCGVPAQEFSSADSTVPRYVAAALLGTGATGIPQGVEFGEKERIYFKGKKAKMNYPSETSFGLFIGKVNDILVKNTAFQCGENCQFVDDGHDAIIAAFRREVAVETIGFLIVCNFDISSNQHISFDLETILGTKAPFSCIELLSDKSSHFQNRTIELQLTPCSAQVLRFF
;
A
#
# COMPACT_ATOMS: atom_id res chain seq x y z
N MET A 1 0.65 41.91 9.56
CA MET A 1 1.46 40.67 9.50
C MET A 1 2.69 40.96 8.65
N THR A 2 3.90 40.89 9.18
CA THR A 2 5.14 41.22 8.46
C THR A 2 5.57 40.06 7.55
N LYS A 3 6.28 40.34 6.45
CA LYS A 3 6.78 39.33 5.48
C LYS A 3 7.57 38.19 6.14
N ALA A 4 8.28 38.46 7.24
CA ALA A 4 9.04 37.45 7.98
C ALA A 4 8.14 36.38 8.62
N LEU A 5 7.02 36.77 9.22
CA LEU A 5 6.03 35.86 9.81
C LEU A 5 5.33 34.99 8.75
N GLN A 6 5.16 35.50 7.52
CA GLN A 6 4.60 34.71 6.42
C GLN A 6 5.57 33.64 5.91
N LEU A 7 6.87 33.96 5.86
CA LEU A 7 7.90 32.99 5.46
C LEU A 7 8.09 31.90 6.52
N GLU A 8 8.11 32.25 7.81
CA GLU A 8 8.13 31.27 8.90
C GLU A 8 6.90 30.36 8.88
N TYR A 9 5.71 30.91 8.62
CA TYR A 9 4.49 30.13 8.50
C TYR A 9 4.52 29.18 7.29
N LEU A 10 5.03 29.63 6.13
CA LEU A 10 5.22 28.77 4.95
C LEU A 10 6.25 27.66 5.21
N LEU A 11 7.37 27.97 5.85
CA LEU A 11 8.37 26.98 6.24
C LEU A 11 7.80 26.00 7.28
N TYR A 12 6.96 26.47 8.19
CA TYR A 12 6.23 25.63 9.12
C TYR A 12 5.24 24.70 8.39
N ILE A 13 4.43 25.22 7.46
CA ILE A 13 3.53 24.39 6.63
C ILE A 13 4.34 23.38 5.84
N LEU A 14 5.45 23.76 5.21
CA LEU A 14 6.29 22.84 4.42
C LEU A 14 6.97 21.78 5.30
N ARG A 15 7.34 22.13 6.54
CA ARG A 15 7.89 21.17 7.51
C ARG A 15 6.80 20.22 8.03
N VAL A 16 5.61 20.75 8.30
CA VAL A 16 4.46 19.97 8.76
C VAL A 16 3.88 19.13 7.63
N SER A 17 3.91 19.59 6.37
CA SER A 17 3.39 18.85 5.21
C SER A 17 4.16 17.56 4.93
N LYS A 18 5.43 17.49 5.35
CA LYS A 18 6.22 16.24 5.37
C LYS A 18 5.68 15.21 6.38
N GLN A 19 4.87 15.67 7.34
CA GLN A 19 4.20 14.88 8.39
C GLN A 19 2.67 14.86 8.20
N ILE A 20 2.12 15.54 7.18
CA ILE A 20 0.68 15.51 6.91
C ILE A 20 0.36 14.15 6.31
N LEU A 21 -0.42 13.37 7.05
CA LEU A 21 -0.97 12.11 6.58
C LEU A 21 -2.02 12.44 5.51
N TYR A 22 -1.67 12.29 4.23
CA TYR A 22 -2.65 12.39 3.14
C TYR A 22 -3.58 11.19 3.20
N PHE A 23 -4.89 11.46 3.31
CA PHE A 23 -5.90 10.42 3.23
C PHE A 23 -6.03 9.95 1.78
N MET A 24 -5.60 8.72 1.51
CA MET A 24 -5.62 8.08 0.20
C MET A 24 -6.66 6.96 0.21
N PRO A 25 -7.96 7.24 0.04
CA PRO A 25 -8.94 6.18 -0.05
C PRO A 25 -8.83 5.46 -1.41
N ILE A 26 -9.11 4.15 -1.44
CA ILE A 26 -9.10 3.42 -2.72
C ILE A 26 -10.28 3.81 -3.62
N THR A 27 -11.42 4.12 -3.01
CA THR A 27 -12.65 4.65 -3.60
C THR A 27 -13.37 5.51 -2.55
N SER A 28 -14.35 6.32 -2.96
CA SER A 28 -15.20 7.13 -2.08
C SER A 28 -16.67 6.82 -2.34
N HIS A 29 -17.57 7.38 -1.53
CA HIS A 29 -19.02 7.28 -1.78
C HIS A 29 -19.48 8.00 -3.05
N ASP A 30 -18.65 8.89 -3.59
CA ASP A 30 -18.96 9.68 -4.79
C ASP A 30 -18.51 8.98 -6.08
N CYS A 31 -17.70 7.92 -6.00
CA CYS A 31 -17.36 7.06 -7.13
C CYS A 31 -17.95 5.64 -6.98
N GLY A 32 -17.69 4.78 -7.97
CA GLY A 32 -18.03 3.36 -7.92
C GLY A 32 -17.19 2.60 -6.89
N VAL A 33 -17.64 1.39 -6.55
CA VAL A 33 -16.82 0.44 -5.77
C VAL A 33 -15.71 -0.15 -6.66
N PRO A 34 -14.69 -0.82 -6.10
CA PRO A 34 -13.59 -1.36 -6.89
C PRO A 34 -14.03 -2.26 -8.06
N ALA A 35 -15.09 -3.06 -7.89
CA ALA A 35 -15.64 -3.87 -8.99
C ALA A 35 -16.16 -3.03 -10.17
N GLN A 36 -16.67 -1.83 -9.93
CA GLN A 36 -17.21 -0.93 -10.95
C GLN A 36 -16.11 -0.10 -11.60
N GLU A 37 -15.17 0.41 -10.80
CA GLU A 37 -14.09 1.27 -11.28
C GLU A 37 -12.94 0.48 -11.92
N PHE A 38 -12.70 -0.75 -11.45
CA PHE A 38 -11.53 -1.54 -11.80
C PHE A 38 -11.87 -2.95 -12.26
N SER A 39 -13.13 -3.20 -12.61
CA SER A 39 -13.64 -4.46 -13.17
C SER A 39 -13.64 -5.69 -12.23
N SER A 40 -13.02 -5.62 -11.06
CA SER A 40 -13.04 -6.71 -10.07
C SER A 40 -13.04 -6.19 -8.63
N ALA A 41 -13.76 -6.90 -7.75
CA ALA A 41 -13.68 -6.66 -6.31
C ALA A 41 -12.26 -6.96 -5.78
N ASP A 42 -11.55 -7.91 -6.39
CA ASP A 42 -10.18 -8.30 -6.00
C ASP A 42 -9.17 -7.17 -6.20
N SER A 43 -9.48 -6.21 -7.08
CA SER A 43 -8.68 -4.99 -7.23
C SER A 43 -8.57 -4.16 -5.95
N THR A 44 -9.39 -4.47 -4.93
CA THR A 44 -9.24 -3.97 -3.56
C THR A 44 -7.87 -4.32 -2.98
N VAL A 45 -7.33 -5.51 -3.22
CA VAL A 45 -6.08 -6.01 -2.62
C VAL A 45 -4.87 -5.12 -2.93
N PRO A 46 -4.46 -4.96 -4.20
CA PRO A 46 -3.29 -4.15 -4.54
C PRO A 46 -3.53 -2.67 -4.24
N ARG A 47 -4.77 -2.19 -4.39
CA ARG A 47 -5.11 -0.78 -4.12
C ARG A 47 -5.06 -0.44 -2.66
N TYR A 48 -5.55 -1.31 -1.78
CA TYR A 48 -5.53 -1.08 -0.35
C TYR A 48 -4.10 -1.10 0.18
N VAL A 49 -3.28 -2.05 -0.28
CA VAL A 49 -1.85 -2.10 0.06
C VAL A 49 -1.12 -0.86 -0.46
N ALA A 50 -1.33 -0.47 -1.71
CA ALA A 50 -0.71 0.72 -2.27
C ALA A 50 -1.11 1.99 -1.51
N ALA A 51 -2.40 2.18 -1.27
CA ALA A 51 -2.92 3.32 -0.52
C ALA A 51 -2.39 3.38 0.92
N ALA A 52 -2.38 2.24 1.62
CA ALA A 52 -1.93 2.15 3.01
C ALA A 52 -0.41 2.29 3.15
N LEU A 53 0.36 1.61 2.29
CA LEU A 53 1.80 1.37 2.50
C LEU A 53 2.71 2.14 1.56
N LEU A 54 2.21 2.69 0.43
CA LEU A 54 2.98 3.61 -0.41
C LEU A 54 2.67 5.08 -0.08
N GLY A 55 1.47 5.35 0.43
CA GLY A 55 1.08 6.65 0.96
C GLY A 55 1.71 6.96 2.33
N THR A 56 1.29 8.05 2.95
CA THR A 56 1.71 8.42 4.31
C THR A 56 0.69 7.94 5.34
N GLY A 57 0.28 6.68 5.26
CA GLY A 57 -0.42 5.96 6.33
C GLY A 57 -1.91 6.28 6.58
N ALA A 58 -2.50 7.30 5.97
CA ALA A 58 -3.95 7.49 6.04
C ALA A 58 -4.63 6.90 4.80
N THR A 59 -5.47 5.88 4.99
CA THR A 59 -6.24 5.22 3.92
C THR A 59 -7.66 4.95 4.39
N GLY A 60 -8.56 4.64 3.46
CA GLY A 60 -9.93 4.26 3.77
C GLY A 60 -10.65 3.58 2.61
N ILE A 61 -11.79 2.99 2.94
CA ILE A 61 -12.70 2.35 1.98
C ILE A 61 -14.15 2.74 2.32
N PRO A 62 -15.04 2.84 1.33
CA PRO A 62 -16.47 2.89 1.56
C PRO A 62 -16.96 1.59 2.20
N GLN A 63 -17.97 1.70 3.07
CA GLN A 63 -18.63 0.53 3.64
C GLN A 63 -19.15 -0.40 2.53
N GLY A 64 -19.00 -1.71 2.72
CA GLY A 64 -19.40 -2.75 1.77
C GLY A 64 -18.21 -3.30 0.96
N VAL A 65 -17.15 -2.53 0.78
CA VAL A 65 -15.96 -2.98 0.06
C VAL A 65 -15.28 -4.14 0.77
N GLU A 66 -15.27 -4.15 2.10
CA GLU A 66 -14.75 -5.25 2.92
C GLU A 66 -15.47 -6.59 2.69
N PHE A 67 -16.71 -6.54 2.20
CA PHE A 67 -17.52 -7.71 1.82
C PHE A 67 -17.40 -8.06 0.33
N GLY A 68 -16.61 -7.32 -0.45
CA GLY A 68 -16.50 -7.51 -1.89
C GLY A 68 -17.77 -7.12 -2.66
N GLU A 69 -18.55 -6.17 -2.13
CA GLU A 69 -19.74 -5.67 -2.79
C GLU A 69 -19.40 -5.15 -4.19
N LYS A 70 -20.18 -5.61 -5.18
CA LYS A 70 -19.99 -5.26 -6.59
C LYS A 70 -20.68 -3.96 -6.97
N GLU A 71 -21.55 -3.48 -6.10
CA GLU A 71 -22.35 -2.29 -6.31
C GLU A 71 -22.15 -1.31 -5.15
N ARG A 72 -22.08 -0.01 -5.48
CA ARG A 72 -22.01 1.03 -4.44
C ARG A 72 -23.30 1.10 -3.61
N ILE A 73 -23.11 1.45 -2.35
CA ILE A 73 -24.23 1.74 -1.45
C ILE A 73 -24.87 3.08 -1.84
N TYR A 74 -26.16 3.07 -2.16
CA TYR A 74 -26.92 4.29 -2.48
C TYR A 74 -27.52 4.91 -1.22
N PHE A 75 -26.95 6.03 -0.77
CA PHE A 75 -27.38 6.74 0.45
C PHE A 75 -28.57 7.71 0.26
N LYS A 76 -29.04 7.92 -0.98
CA LYS A 76 -30.17 8.82 -1.23
C LYS A 76 -31.51 8.13 -0.90
N GLY A 77 -32.17 8.65 0.14
CA GLY A 77 -33.51 8.24 0.59
C GLY A 77 -33.51 7.15 1.66
N LYS A 78 -34.68 6.87 2.24
CA LYS A 78 -34.84 5.79 3.23
C LYS A 78 -34.85 4.44 2.50
N LYS A 79 -33.70 3.77 2.47
CA LYS A 79 -33.54 2.43 1.88
C LYS A 79 -33.73 1.35 2.93
N ALA A 80 -34.01 0.13 2.46
CA ALA A 80 -33.97 -1.05 3.32
C ALA A 80 -32.56 -1.19 3.92
N LYS A 81 -32.48 -1.70 5.15
CA LYS A 81 -31.20 -1.99 5.79
C LYS A 81 -30.44 -3.00 4.93
N MET A 82 -29.15 -2.74 4.69
CA MET A 82 -28.31 -3.66 3.97
C MET A 82 -28.10 -4.93 4.79
N ASN A 83 -28.22 -6.08 4.13
CA ASN A 83 -27.91 -7.38 4.71
C ASN A 83 -26.51 -7.76 4.25
N TYR A 84 -25.54 -7.64 5.15
CA TYR A 84 -24.19 -8.08 4.86
C TYR A 84 -24.06 -9.59 5.10
N PRO A 85 -23.21 -10.29 4.33
CA PRO A 85 -22.78 -11.64 4.67
C PRO A 85 -22.19 -11.68 6.08
N SER A 86 -22.23 -12.86 6.72
CA SER A 86 -21.61 -13.05 8.04
C SER A 86 -20.09 -12.97 8.00
N GLU A 87 -19.48 -13.20 6.84
CA GLU A 87 -18.03 -13.20 6.63
C GLU A 87 -17.62 -12.13 5.63
N THR A 88 -16.57 -11.38 5.97
CA THR A 88 -15.98 -10.36 5.08
C THR A 88 -14.99 -11.00 4.11
N SER A 89 -15.11 -10.75 2.80
CA SER A 89 -14.15 -11.22 1.80
C SER A 89 -12.74 -10.64 2.01
N PHE A 90 -12.64 -9.37 2.41
CA PHE A 90 -11.36 -8.67 2.56
C PHE A 90 -11.09 -8.18 3.98
N GLY A 91 -12.02 -8.33 4.92
CA GLY A 91 -11.88 -7.76 6.27
C GLY A 91 -10.64 -8.26 7.03
N LEU A 92 -10.32 -9.56 6.95
CA LEU A 92 -9.10 -10.11 7.55
C LEU A 92 -7.83 -9.54 6.90
N PHE A 93 -7.83 -9.43 5.56
CA PHE A 93 -6.72 -8.87 4.81
C PHE A 93 -6.50 -7.38 5.14
N ILE A 94 -7.57 -6.59 5.14
CA ILE A 94 -7.58 -5.18 5.53
C ILE A 94 -7.04 -5.02 6.96
N GLY A 95 -7.52 -5.85 7.89
CA GLY A 95 -7.02 -5.89 9.27
C GLY A 95 -5.51 -6.15 9.32
N LYS A 96 -5.02 -7.11 8.53
CA LYS A 96 -3.58 -7.42 8.46
C LYS A 96 -2.74 -6.27 7.91
N VAL A 97 -3.21 -5.58 6.86
CA VAL A 97 -2.53 -4.40 6.32
C VAL A 97 -2.51 -3.25 7.34
N ASN A 98 -3.61 -3.02 8.05
CA ASN A 98 -3.67 -2.01 9.11
C ASN A 98 -2.73 -2.34 10.27
N ASP A 99 -2.62 -3.60 10.64
CA ASP A 99 -1.65 -4.07 11.64
C ASP A 99 -0.21 -3.77 11.22
N ILE A 100 0.14 -4.02 9.94
CA ILE A 100 1.46 -3.69 9.37
C ILE A 100 1.69 -2.18 9.46
N LEU A 101 0.71 -1.38 9.03
CA LEU A 101 0.76 0.08 9.04
C LEU A 101 0.98 0.66 10.45
N VAL A 102 0.28 0.14 11.47
CA VAL A 102 0.39 0.63 12.85
C VAL A 102 1.72 0.24 13.50
N LYS A 103 2.21 -0.97 13.21
CA LYS A 103 3.45 -1.51 13.83
C LYS A 103 4.73 -0.91 13.26
N ASN A 104 4.69 -0.28 12.08
CA ASN A 104 5.88 0.19 11.38
C ASN A 104 5.75 1.68 11.04
N THR A 105 6.51 2.53 11.74
CA THR A 105 6.49 3.99 11.55
C THR A 105 6.97 4.44 10.19
N ALA A 106 7.73 3.59 9.46
CA ALA A 106 8.16 3.83 8.09
C ALA A 106 7.00 4.10 7.11
N PHE A 107 5.78 3.65 7.40
CA PHE A 107 4.61 3.91 6.56
C PHE A 107 3.89 5.22 6.87
N GLN A 108 4.27 5.90 7.96
CA GLN A 108 3.61 7.10 8.48
C GLN A 108 4.42 8.38 8.23
N CYS A 109 5.49 8.30 7.44
CA CYS A 109 6.34 9.42 7.07
C CYS A 109 6.50 9.56 5.55
N GLY A 110 6.75 10.77 5.07
CA GLY A 110 7.14 11.03 3.68
C GLY A 110 8.64 10.88 3.44
N GLU A 111 9.06 11.08 2.18
CA GLU A 111 10.47 11.19 1.74
C GLU A 111 11.33 9.93 1.96
N ASN A 112 10.73 8.79 2.30
CA ASN A 112 11.43 7.52 2.52
C ASN A 112 11.06 6.42 1.51
N CYS A 113 10.30 6.77 0.46
CA CYS A 113 9.77 5.83 -0.54
C CYS A 113 10.48 6.05 -1.88
N GLN A 114 10.99 4.98 -2.47
CA GLN A 114 11.64 4.97 -3.78
C GLN A 114 10.99 3.92 -4.67
N PHE A 115 10.49 4.31 -5.83
CA PHE A 115 9.97 3.36 -6.83
C PHE A 115 11.10 2.54 -7.45
N VAL A 116 10.85 1.25 -7.60
CA VAL A 116 11.81 0.24 -8.09
C VAL A 116 11.17 -0.70 -9.11
N ASP A 117 10.03 -0.33 -9.68
CA ASP A 117 9.29 -1.11 -10.69
C ASP A 117 9.85 -1.01 -12.12
N ASP A 118 10.83 -0.13 -12.37
CA ASP A 118 11.41 0.11 -13.70
C ASP A 118 10.37 0.45 -14.79
N GLY A 119 9.25 1.08 -14.40
CA GLY A 119 8.18 1.47 -15.33
C GLY A 119 7.30 0.30 -15.78
N HIS A 120 7.23 -0.78 -15.02
CA HIS A 120 6.40 -1.95 -15.35
C HIS A 120 4.91 -1.57 -15.51
N ASP A 121 4.28 -1.96 -16.62
CA ASP A 121 2.93 -1.49 -17.01
C ASP A 121 1.82 -1.84 -16.00
N ALA A 122 1.92 -3.02 -15.36
CA ALA A 122 0.89 -3.54 -14.44
C ALA A 122 1.32 -3.68 -12.98
N ILE A 123 2.59 -3.44 -12.65
CA ILE A 123 3.14 -3.59 -11.31
C ILE A 123 3.58 -2.23 -10.80
N ILE A 124 3.16 -1.89 -9.58
CA ILE A 124 3.80 -0.81 -8.83
C ILE A 124 4.63 -1.45 -7.74
N ALA A 125 5.92 -1.09 -7.70
CA ALA A 125 6.86 -1.58 -6.72
C ALA A 125 7.66 -0.43 -6.12
N ALA A 126 7.74 -0.37 -4.80
CA ALA A 126 8.55 0.63 -4.13
C ALA A 126 9.27 0.03 -2.93
N PHE A 127 10.47 0.55 -2.68
CA PHE A 127 11.22 0.31 -1.48
C PHE A 127 11.06 1.47 -0.50
N ARG A 128 10.65 1.18 0.73
CA ARG A 128 10.55 2.16 1.82
C ARG A 128 11.59 1.90 2.89
N ARG A 129 12.40 2.90 3.20
CA ARG A 129 13.41 2.81 4.26
C ARG A 129 12.83 3.18 5.61
N GLU A 130 13.24 2.46 6.64
CA GLU A 130 12.95 2.88 8.01
C GLU A 130 13.87 4.05 8.40
N VAL A 131 13.28 5.20 8.70
CA VAL A 131 14.04 6.46 8.93
C VAL A 131 15.01 6.33 10.12
N ALA A 132 14.65 5.54 11.13
CA ALA A 132 15.50 5.34 12.30
C ALA A 132 16.69 4.40 12.05
N VAL A 133 16.60 3.53 11.05
CA VAL A 133 17.58 2.47 10.78
C VAL A 133 17.69 2.28 9.27
N GLU A 134 18.70 2.90 8.65
CA GLU A 134 18.85 2.92 7.18
C GLU A 134 19.04 1.53 6.54
N THR A 135 19.39 0.51 7.33
CA THR A 135 19.57 -0.87 6.88
C THR A 135 18.27 -1.69 6.86
N ILE A 136 17.20 -1.20 7.50
CA ILE A 136 15.89 -1.87 7.50
C ILE A 136 14.99 -1.19 6.48
N GLY A 137 14.28 -1.99 5.68
CA GLY A 137 13.31 -1.46 4.75
C GLY A 137 12.31 -2.47 4.25
N PHE A 138 11.35 -1.97 3.49
CA PHE A 138 10.17 -2.68 3.06
C PHE A 138 10.07 -2.61 1.54
N LEU A 139 10.09 -3.75 0.87
CA LEU A 139 9.75 -3.84 -0.55
C LEU A 139 8.26 -4.16 -0.67
N ILE A 140 7.50 -3.21 -1.20
CA ILE A 140 6.06 -3.33 -1.45
C ILE A 140 5.86 -3.52 -2.94
N VAL A 141 5.20 -4.60 -3.35
CA VAL A 141 4.97 -4.95 -4.76
C VAL A 141 3.50 -5.26 -4.96
N CYS A 142 2.83 -4.56 -5.87
CA CYS A 142 1.40 -4.68 -6.13
C CYS A 142 1.16 -4.97 -7.61
N ASN A 143 0.46 -6.06 -7.92
CA ASN A 143 0.00 -6.36 -9.27
C ASN A 143 -1.45 -5.85 -9.46
N PHE A 144 -1.62 -4.90 -10.37
CA PHE A 144 -2.93 -4.31 -10.71
C PHE A 144 -3.61 -4.99 -11.89
N ASP A 145 -2.95 -5.94 -12.56
CA ASP A 145 -3.58 -6.77 -13.58
C ASP A 145 -4.69 -7.63 -12.95
N ILE A 146 -5.87 -7.64 -13.56
CA ILE A 146 -7.04 -8.39 -13.11
C ILE A 146 -7.11 -9.80 -13.70
N SER A 147 -6.23 -10.11 -14.65
CA SER A 147 -6.33 -11.26 -15.54
C SER A 147 -5.07 -12.11 -15.61
N SER A 148 -3.89 -11.50 -15.56
CA SER A 148 -2.62 -12.20 -15.83
C SER A 148 -1.69 -12.19 -14.63
N ASN A 149 -0.94 -13.29 -14.48
CA ASN A 149 0.22 -13.32 -13.62
C ASN A 149 1.27 -12.35 -14.18
N GLN A 150 1.93 -11.62 -13.30
CA GLN A 150 3.00 -10.69 -13.66
C GLN A 150 4.31 -11.13 -12.98
N HIS A 151 5.44 -10.82 -13.61
CA HIS A 151 6.77 -11.16 -13.12
C HIS A 151 7.63 -9.90 -13.06
N ILE A 152 8.41 -9.76 -12.00
CA ILE A 152 9.35 -8.66 -11.84
C ILE A 152 10.59 -9.12 -11.09
N SER A 153 11.75 -8.59 -11.48
CA SER A 153 13.02 -8.86 -10.83
C SER A 153 13.58 -7.62 -10.14
N PHE A 154 14.14 -7.78 -8.96
CA PHE A 154 14.75 -6.70 -8.20
C PHE A 154 16.21 -7.00 -7.89
N ASP A 155 17.07 -6.00 -8.09
CA ASP A 155 18.45 -6.02 -7.63
C ASP A 155 18.53 -5.53 -6.17
N LEU A 156 18.62 -6.48 -5.24
CA LEU A 156 18.65 -6.19 -3.81
C LEU A 156 19.94 -5.51 -3.36
N GLU A 157 21.08 -5.73 -4.02
CA GLU A 157 22.32 -5.03 -3.65
C GLU A 157 22.19 -3.53 -3.93
N THR A 158 21.58 -3.17 -5.07
CA THR A 158 21.33 -1.77 -5.42
C THR A 158 20.29 -1.14 -4.50
N ILE A 159 19.23 -1.89 -4.14
CA ILE A 159 18.16 -1.37 -3.29
C ILE A 159 18.60 -1.26 -1.83
N LEU A 160 19.23 -2.29 -1.26
CA LEU A 160 19.60 -2.34 0.15
C LEU A 160 20.95 -1.67 0.43
N GLY A 161 21.84 -1.59 -0.56
CA GLY A 161 23.19 -1.05 -0.39
C GLY A 161 24.15 -2.02 0.32
N THR A 162 23.74 -3.28 0.52
CA THR A 162 24.51 -4.34 1.17
C THR A 162 24.65 -5.53 0.23
N LYS A 163 25.63 -6.40 0.48
CA LYS A 163 25.83 -7.65 -0.29
C LYS A 163 25.02 -8.78 0.33
N ALA A 164 24.68 -9.76 -0.51
CA ALA A 164 24.05 -11.00 -0.06
C ALA A 164 24.85 -11.69 1.08
N PRO A 165 24.20 -12.47 1.96
CA PRO A 165 22.80 -12.89 1.90
C PRO A 165 21.81 -11.85 2.44
N PHE A 166 20.56 -11.91 1.95
CA PHE A 166 19.45 -11.07 2.42
C PHE A 166 18.40 -11.92 3.12
N SER A 167 17.96 -11.48 4.29
CA SER A 167 16.88 -12.12 5.03
C SER A 167 15.65 -11.23 5.02
N CYS A 168 14.47 -11.80 4.80
CA CYS A 168 13.23 -11.05 4.87
C CYS A 168 12.08 -11.86 5.45
N ILE A 169 11.02 -11.15 5.86
CA ILE A 169 9.71 -11.72 6.19
C ILE A 169 8.68 -11.08 5.25
N GLU A 170 7.89 -11.92 4.57
CA GLU A 170 6.71 -11.47 3.84
C GLU A 170 5.58 -11.24 4.84
N LEU A 171 5.20 -9.98 5.05
CA LEU A 171 4.34 -9.54 6.15
C LEU A 171 2.87 -9.91 5.95
N LEU A 172 2.40 -10.20 4.73
CA LEU A 172 1.01 -10.60 4.46
C LEU A 172 0.76 -12.10 4.70
N SER A 173 1.79 -12.93 4.67
CA SER A 173 1.77 -14.39 4.84
C SER A 173 2.59 -14.88 6.03
N ASP A 174 3.35 -14.00 6.68
CA ASP A 174 4.28 -14.28 7.78
C ASP A 174 5.39 -15.27 7.40
N LYS A 175 5.68 -15.41 6.10
CA LYS A 175 6.68 -16.35 5.60
C LYS A 175 8.08 -15.72 5.56
N SER A 176 9.02 -16.33 6.28
CA SER A 176 10.43 -15.96 6.21
C SER A 176 11.11 -16.52 4.96
N SER A 177 12.00 -15.73 4.36
CA SER A 177 12.82 -16.13 3.20
C SER A 177 14.26 -15.66 3.37
N HIS A 178 15.18 -16.39 2.75
CA HIS A 178 16.61 -16.08 2.72
C HIS A 178 17.11 -16.16 1.28
N PHE A 179 17.66 -15.05 0.79
CA PHE A 179 18.16 -14.92 -0.57
C PHE A 179 19.69 -14.91 -0.58
N GLN A 180 20.27 -15.88 -1.28
CA GLN A 180 21.72 -15.99 -1.47
C GLN A 180 22.22 -15.15 -2.66
N ASN A 181 21.30 -14.74 -3.53
CA ASN A 181 21.61 -14.02 -4.76
C ASN A 181 21.34 -12.52 -4.60
N ARG A 182 22.06 -11.73 -5.38
CA ARG A 182 21.83 -10.29 -5.55
C ARG A 182 20.43 -9.97 -6.06
N THR A 183 19.93 -10.77 -7.00
CA THR A 183 18.63 -10.56 -7.65
C THR A 183 17.60 -11.49 -7.07
N ILE A 184 16.39 -10.96 -6.84
CA ILE A 184 15.20 -11.77 -6.55
C ILE A 184 14.20 -11.63 -7.68
N GLU A 185 13.45 -12.69 -7.91
CA GLU A 185 12.37 -12.75 -8.89
C GLU A 185 11.05 -13.01 -8.14
N LEU A 186 10.07 -12.15 -8.37
CA LEU A 186 8.74 -12.31 -7.80
C LEU A 186 7.74 -12.58 -8.92
N GLN A 187 6.94 -13.61 -8.71
CA GLN A 187 5.75 -13.88 -9.51
C GLN A 187 4.51 -13.48 -8.70
N LEU A 188 3.68 -12.60 -9.26
CA LEU A 188 2.47 -12.10 -8.65
C LEU A 188 1.25 -12.61 -9.41
N THR A 189 0.28 -13.14 -8.69
CA THR A 189 -1.02 -13.50 -9.28
C THR A 189 -1.84 -12.24 -9.58
N PRO A 190 -2.90 -12.32 -10.40
CA PRO A 190 -3.80 -11.19 -10.62
C PRO A 190 -4.28 -10.59 -9.31
N CYS A 191 -4.39 -9.26 -9.25
CA CYS A 191 -4.88 -8.50 -8.10
C CYS A 191 -4.23 -8.92 -6.77
N SER A 192 -2.91 -9.04 -6.74
CA SER A 192 -2.17 -9.46 -5.55
C SER A 192 -1.16 -8.42 -5.09
N ALA A 193 -0.66 -8.59 -3.87
CA ALA A 193 0.42 -7.80 -3.32
C ALA A 193 1.36 -8.66 -2.47
N GLN A 194 2.61 -8.23 -2.37
CA GLN A 194 3.61 -8.76 -1.44
C GLN A 194 4.28 -7.61 -0.70
N VAL A 195 4.57 -7.81 0.59
CA VAL A 195 5.21 -6.81 1.44
C VAL A 195 6.37 -7.48 2.17
N LEU A 196 7.59 -7.31 1.67
CA LEU A 196 8.79 -7.94 2.21
C LEU A 196 9.52 -6.95 3.13
N ARG A 197 9.71 -7.31 4.40
CA ARG A 197 10.57 -6.57 5.33
C ARG A 197 11.96 -7.20 5.37
N PHE A 198 12.99 -6.42 5.07
CA PHE A 198 14.40 -6.83 5.11
C PHE A 198 15.09 -6.38 6.39
N PHE A 199 16.14 -7.10 6.81
CA PHE A 199 16.89 -6.89 8.06
C PHE A 199 18.40 -6.79 7.81
#